data_AF-A0A160T5X9-F1
#
_entry.id   AF-A0A160T5X9-F1
#
_cell.length_a   1.000
_cell.length_b   1.000
_cell.length_c   1.000
_cell.angle_alpha   90.00
_cell.angle_beta   90.00
_cell.angle_gamma   90.00
#
_symmetry.space_group_name_H-M   'P 1'
#
loop_
_entity.id
_entity.type
_entity.pdbx_description
1 polymer ?
#
loop_
_entity_poly.entity_id
_entity_poly.type
_entity_poly.pdbx_seq_one_letter_code
_entity_poly.pdbx_strand_id
1 'polypeptide(L)'
;MFDVDGGVIVSSTTRNVLYWSPRILGLLYAVFISLFALDVWGTGAGFWAELAAFIVHLLPTFLILAALIVAWSRPRLGGMLFLLLATGFGLFFGWNEPATLLLMALPPTATGLLFIADECVERVAWRPRM
;
A
#
# COMPACT_ATOMS: atom_id res chain seq x y z
N MET A 1 9.38 -25.18 11.57
CA MET A 1 10.33 -26.31 11.59
C MET A 1 11.70 -25.70 11.35
N PHE A 2 12.58 -25.70 12.34
CA PHE A 2 13.96 -25.23 12.16
C PHE A 2 14.74 -26.30 11.40
N ASP A 3 15.58 -25.88 10.47
CA ASP A 3 16.55 -26.75 9.81
C ASP A 3 17.59 -27.22 10.82
N VAL A 4 18.30 -28.31 10.51
CA VAL A 4 19.33 -28.93 11.38
C VAL A 4 20.44 -27.94 11.77
N ASP A 5 20.55 -26.82 11.04
CA ASP A 5 21.53 -25.75 11.23
C ASP A 5 20.95 -24.44 11.82
N GLY A 6 19.72 -24.47 12.35
CA GLY A 6 19.06 -23.30 12.96
C GLY A 6 18.44 -22.31 11.95
N GLY A 7 18.39 -22.66 10.66
CA GLY A 7 17.72 -21.89 9.62
C GLY A 7 16.19 -21.97 9.70
N VAL A 8 15.50 -20.87 9.44
CA VAL A 8 14.03 -20.85 9.35
C VAL A 8 13.60 -21.38 7.98
N ILE A 9 12.93 -22.52 7.94
CA ILE A 9 12.35 -23.05 6.70
C ILE A 9 10.99 -22.39 6.46
N VAL A 10 10.89 -21.62 5.38
CA VAL A 10 9.65 -20.98 4.92
C VAL A 10 9.11 -21.76 3.73
N SER A 11 7.83 -22.16 3.79
CA SER A 11 7.19 -22.89 2.70
C SER A 11 7.05 -22.04 1.42
N SER A 12 6.98 -22.69 0.25
CA SER A 12 6.71 -22.02 -1.03
C SER A 12 5.38 -21.27 -1.01
N THR A 13 4.35 -21.83 -0.36
CA THR A 13 3.06 -21.17 -0.18
C THR A 13 3.19 -19.86 0.60
N THR A 14 3.90 -19.88 1.74
CA THR A 14 4.11 -18.67 2.54
C THR A 14 4.85 -17.60 1.76
N ARG A 15 5.87 -17.98 0.98
CA ARG A 15 6.60 -17.04 0.11
C ARG A 15 5.68 -16.41 -0.94
N ASN A 16 4.86 -17.22 -1.61
CA ASN A 16 3.91 -16.71 -2.61
C ASN A 16 2.87 -15.77 -1.99
N VAL A 17 2.37 -16.09 -0.80
CA VAL A 17 1.42 -15.23 -0.08
C VAL A 17 2.05 -13.90 0.31
N LEU A 18 3.26 -13.90 0.88
CA LEU A 18 3.96 -12.66 1.26
C LEU A 18 4.33 -11.80 0.05
N TYR A 19 4.63 -12.43 -1.08
CA TYR A 19 4.86 -11.71 -2.33
C TYR A 19 3.56 -11.10 -2.88
N TRP A 20 2.49 -11.87 -3.06
CA TRP A 20 1.29 -11.34 -3.74
C TRP A 20 0.38 -10.48 -2.84
N SER A 21 0.31 -10.75 -1.53
CA SER A 21 -0.60 -10.05 -0.63
C SER A 21 -0.41 -8.52 -0.57
N PRO A 22 0.80 -7.94 -0.39
CA PRO A 22 0.95 -6.48 -0.37
C PRO A 22 0.58 -5.84 -1.71
N ARG A 23 0.83 -6.53 -2.82
CA ARG A 23 0.57 -6.03 -4.17
C ARG A 23 -0.93 -5.97 -4.47
N ILE A 24 -1.65 -7.03 -4.13
CA ILE A 24 -3.11 -7.10 -4.24
C ILE A 24 -3.75 -6.09 -3.29
N LEU A 25 -3.31 -6.03 -2.03
CA LEU A 25 -3.85 -5.10 -1.05
C LEU A 25 -3.64 -3.63 -1.46
N GLY A 26 -2.44 -3.28 -1.92
CA GLY A 26 -2.14 -1.93 -2.41
C GLY A 26 -2.98 -1.54 -3.63
N LEU A 27 -3.19 -2.48 -4.57
CA LEU A 27 -4.04 -2.24 -5.75
C LEU A 27 -5.51 -2.07 -5.35
N LEU A 28 -6.04 -2.95 -4.50
CA LEU A 28 -7.41 -2.84 -3.98
C LEU A 28 -7.63 -1.53 -3.24
N TYR A 29 -6.64 -1.09 -2.46
CA TYR A 29 -6.70 0.18 -1.77
C TYR A 29 -6.69 1.38 -2.74
N ALA A 30 -5.87 1.35 -3.79
CA ALA A 30 -5.87 2.38 -4.83
C ALA A 30 -7.25 2.49 -5.53
N VAL A 31 -7.86 1.35 -5.88
CA VAL A 31 -9.21 1.30 -6.46
C VAL A 31 -10.23 1.87 -5.47
N PHE A 32 -10.19 1.43 -4.22
CA PHE A 32 -11.09 1.92 -3.18
C PHE A 32 -11.02 3.45 -3.01
N ILE A 33 -9.81 4.01 -2.89
CA ILE A 33 -9.61 5.46 -2.77
C ILE A 33 -10.07 6.21 -4.02
N SER A 34 -9.92 5.62 -5.22
CA SER A 34 -10.38 6.26 -6.46
C SER A 34 -11.89 6.45 -6.54
N LEU A 35 -12.67 5.63 -5.81
CA LEU A 35 -14.13 5.77 -5.77
C LEU A 35 -14.56 7.07 -5.10
N PHE A 36 -13.78 7.60 -4.15
CA PHE A 36 -14.08 8.87 -3.50
C PHE A 36 -14.00 10.04 -4.48
N ALA A 37 -13.14 9.98 -5.50
CA ALA A 37 -13.04 11.04 -6.49
C ALA A 37 -14.32 11.21 -7.32
N LEU A 38 -15.23 10.22 -7.35
CA LEU A 38 -16.48 10.31 -8.08
C LEU A 38 -17.50 11.27 -7.45
N ASP A 39 -17.26 11.77 -6.23
CA ASP A 39 -18.16 12.68 -5.53
C ASP A 39 -18.22 14.10 -6.14
N VAL A 40 -17.25 14.47 -6.97
CA VAL A 40 -17.16 15.78 -7.63
C VAL A 40 -18.11 15.96 -8.82
N TRP A 41 -18.78 14.90 -9.26
CA TRP A 41 -19.68 14.94 -10.41
C TRP A 41 -21.10 15.37 -10.00
N GLY A 42 -21.76 16.14 -10.87
CA GLY A 42 -23.16 16.54 -10.64
C GLY A 42 -23.33 17.75 -9.72
N THR A 43 -22.28 18.55 -9.55
CA THR A 43 -22.29 19.80 -8.78
C THR A 43 -22.88 20.97 -9.55
N GLY A 44 -22.97 20.87 -10.89
CA GLY A 44 -23.47 21.92 -11.77
C GLY A 44 -22.42 22.95 -12.20
N ALA A 45 -21.15 22.75 -11.85
CA ALA A 45 -20.03 23.63 -12.20
C ALA A 45 -19.63 23.58 -13.69
N GLY A 46 -20.23 22.68 -14.47
CA GLY A 46 -19.92 22.44 -15.88
C GLY A 46 -18.86 21.34 -16.08
N PHE A 47 -18.93 20.63 -17.22
CA PHE A 47 -18.16 19.41 -17.46
C PHE A 47 -16.65 19.55 -17.25
N TRP A 48 -16.02 20.61 -17.80
CA TRP A 48 -14.57 20.81 -17.71
C TRP A 48 -14.10 21.12 -16.28
N ALA A 49 -14.93 21.83 -15.51
CA ALA A 49 -14.62 22.13 -14.11
C ALA A 49 -14.70 20.86 -13.26
N GLU A 50 -15.73 20.04 -13.44
CA GLU A 50 -15.89 18.76 -12.73
C GLU A 50 -14.78 17.77 -13.13
N LEU A 51 -14.40 17.71 -14.41
CA LEU A 51 -13.28 16.88 -14.87
C LEU A 51 -11.94 17.29 -14.24
N ALA A 52 -11.67 18.59 -14.15
CA ALA A 52 -10.47 19.08 -13.48
C ALA A 52 -10.47 18.74 -11.99
N ALA A 53 -11.60 18.92 -11.31
CA ALA A 53 -11.78 18.55 -9.91
C ALA A 53 -11.58 17.05 -9.69
N PHE A 54 -12.12 16.21 -10.57
CA PHE A 54 -11.96 14.75 -10.56
C PHE A 54 -10.49 14.33 -10.64
N ILE A 55 -9.72 14.90 -11.59
CA ILE A 55 -8.29 14.59 -11.73
C ILE A 55 -7.52 14.98 -10.47
N VAL A 56 -7.86 16.12 -9.84
CA VAL A 56 -7.24 16.54 -8.57
C VAL A 56 -7.62 15.59 -7.44
N HIS A 57 -8.87 15.13 -7.35
CA HIS A 57 -9.31 14.17 -6.33
C HIS A 57 -8.72 12.77 -6.51
N LEU A 58 -8.22 12.42 -7.70
CA LEU A 58 -7.45 11.20 -7.94
C LEU A 58 -5.99 11.27 -7.47
N LEU A 59 -5.50 12.44 -7.04
CA LEU A 59 -4.12 12.60 -6.56
C LEU A 59 -3.74 11.59 -5.46
N PRO A 60 -4.57 11.32 -4.43
CA PRO A 60 -4.28 10.29 -3.43
C PRO A 60 -4.10 8.90 -4.06
N THR A 61 -4.95 8.54 -5.03
CA THR A 61 -4.82 7.28 -5.78
C THR A 61 -3.51 7.21 -6.56
N PHE A 62 -3.11 8.28 -7.24
CA PHE A 62 -1.84 8.30 -7.98
C PHE A 62 -0.63 8.16 -7.07
N LEU A 63 -0.65 8.74 -5.87
CA LEU A 63 0.41 8.56 -4.88
C LEU A 63 0.53 7.09 -4.43
N ILE A 64 -0.60 6.43 -4.18
CA ILE A 64 -0.63 4.99 -3.83
C ILE A 64 -0.06 4.15 -4.97
N LEU A 65 -0.49 4.41 -6.22
CA LEU A 65 0.00 3.67 -7.39
C LEU A 65 1.49 3.90 -7.62
N ALA A 66 1.99 5.12 -7.44
CA ALA A 66 3.43 5.42 -7.55
C ALA A 66 4.23 4.64 -6.50
N ALA A 67 3.78 4.62 -5.24
CA ALA A 67 4.40 3.82 -4.18
C ALA A 67 4.38 2.32 -4.52
N LEU A 68 3.28 1.81 -5.06
CA LEU A 68 3.14 0.41 -5.48
C LEU A 68 4.08 0.04 -6.64
N ILE A 69 4.24 0.92 -7.63
CA ILE A 69 5.19 0.73 -8.74
C ILE A 69 6.63 0.66 -8.20
N VAL A 70 7.00 1.56 -7.29
CA VAL A 70 8.33 1.52 -6.63
C VAL A 70 8.50 0.22 -5.84
N ALA A 71 7.48 -0.19 -5.09
CA ALA A 71 7.49 -1.41 -4.28
C ALA A 71 7.72 -2.67 -5.11
N TRP A 72 7.33 -2.67 -6.39
CA TRP A 72 7.47 -3.81 -7.27
C TRP A 72 8.92 -4.23 -7.52
N SER A 73 9.84 -3.26 -7.58
CA SER A 73 11.28 -3.50 -7.76
C SER A 73 12.09 -3.31 -6.48
N ARG A 74 11.59 -2.53 -5.53
CA ARG A 74 12.26 -2.21 -4.26
C ARG A 74 11.25 -2.31 -3.10
N PRO A 75 10.94 -3.53 -2.61
CA PRO A 75 9.87 -3.74 -1.64
C PRO A 75 10.03 -2.91 -0.36
N ARG A 76 11.23 -2.81 0.24
CA ARG A 76 11.48 -1.96 1.42
C ARG A 76 11.19 -0.50 1.18
N LEU A 77 11.69 0.07 0.08
CA LEU A 77 11.44 1.49 -0.23
C LEU A 77 9.95 1.71 -0.48
N GLY A 78 9.30 0.82 -1.22
CA GLY A 78 7.85 0.85 -1.39
C GLY A 78 7.09 0.75 -0.07
N GLY A 79 7.51 -0.14 0.82
CA GLY A 79 6.92 -0.29 2.15
C GLY A 79 7.06 0.98 2.99
N MET A 80 8.24 1.61 2.99
CA MET A 80 8.47 2.90 3.64
C MET A 80 7.59 4.01 3.04
N LEU A 81 7.42 4.05 1.72
CA LEU A 81 6.49 4.99 1.06
C LEU A 81 5.04 4.76 1.49
N PHE A 82 4.59 3.51 1.61
CA PHE A 82 3.26 3.19 2.12
C PHE A 82 3.05 3.61 3.58
N LEU A 83 4.07 3.46 4.44
CA LEU A 83 4.01 3.94 5.82
C LEU A 83 3.99 5.48 5.89
N LEU A 84 4.73 6.15 4.99
CA LEU A 84 4.66 7.60 4.84
C LEU A 84 3.28 8.06 4.37
N LEU A 85 2.68 7.37 3.40
CA LEU A 85 1.31 7.64 2.94
C LEU A 85 0.29 7.41 4.06
N ALA A 86 0.40 6.32 4.83
CA ALA A 86 -0.47 6.07 5.97
C ALA A 86 -0.41 7.21 7.00
N THR A 87 0.80 7.66 7.31
CA THR A 87 1.03 8.78 8.22
C THR A 87 0.44 10.06 7.64
N GLY A 88 0.75 10.39 6.39
CA GLY A 88 0.22 11.57 5.71
C GLY A 88 -1.30 11.58 5.66
N PHE A 89 -1.92 10.50 5.20
CA PHE A 89 -3.38 10.41 5.12
C PHE A 89 -4.05 10.49 6.49
N GLY A 90 -3.50 9.83 7.51
CA GLY A 90 -3.96 9.99 8.88
C GLY A 90 -3.87 11.44 9.34
N LEU A 91 -2.77 12.13 9.03
CA LEU A 91 -2.53 13.51 9.43
C LEU A 91 -3.38 14.55 8.67
N PHE A 92 -3.75 14.31 7.42
CA PHE A 92 -4.51 15.29 6.64
C PHE A 92 -6.02 15.03 6.64
N PHE A 93 -6.45 13.77 6.82
CA PHE A 93 -7.85 13.38 6.66
C PHE A 93 -8.47 12.71 7.90
N GLY A 94 -7.66 12.21 8.85
CA GLY A 94 -8.12 11.26 9.87
C GLY A 94 -8.44 11.81 11.27
N TRP A 95 -8.14 13.06 11.61
CA TRP A 95 -8.09 13.48 13.03
C TRP A 95 -9.43 13.53 13.75
N ASN A 96 -10.51 13.81 13.04
CA ASN A 96 -11.78 14.14 13.66
C ASN A 96 -12.66 12.90 13.88
N GLU A 97 -12.44 11.83 13.11
CA GLU A 97 -13.30 10.65 13.09
C GLU A 97 -12.46 9.37 13.10
N PRO A 98 -12.54 8.54 14.16
CA PRO A 98 -11.74 7.32 14.27
C PRO A 98 -11.92 6.36 13.09
N ALA A 99 -13.14 6.28 12.55
CA ALA A 99 -13.43 5.45 11.38
C ALA A 99 -12.65 5.92 10.14
N THR A 100 -12.60 7.23 9.91
CA THR A 100 -11.83 7.82 8.80
C THR A 100 -10.33 7.61 9.02
N LEU A 101 -9.84 7.77 10.25
CA LEU A 101 -8.44 7.48 10.58
C LEU A 101 -8.08 6.04 10.24
N LEU A 102 -8.88 5.08 10.70
CA LEU A 102 -8.66 3.66 10.44
C LEU A 102 -8.72 3.37 8.95
N LEU A 103 -9.72 3.88 8.23
CA LEU A 103 -9.87 3.68 6.80
C LEU A 103 -8.68 4.23 5.99
N MET A 104 -8.18 5.40 6.38
CA MET A 104 -7.12 6.11 5.67
C MET A 104 -5.72 5.60 6.02
N ALA A 105 -5.47 5.20 7.27
CA ALA A 105 -4.14 4.81 7.72
C ALA A 105 -3.93 3.29 7.74
N LEU A 106 -4.95 2.48 8.02
CA LEU A 106 -4.76 1.05 8.28
C LEU A 106 -4.41 0.24 7.02
N PRO A 107 -5.13 0.35 5.88
CA PRO A 107 -4.74 -0.38 4.67
C PRO A 107 -3.32 -0.06 4.15
N PRO A 108 -2.88 1.21 4.05
CA PRO A 108 -1.51 1.51 3.63
C PRO A 108 -0.48 1.09 4.68
N THR A 109 -0.80 1.15 5.98
CA THR A 109 0.09 0.61 7.03
C THR A 109 0.29 -0.89 6.86
N ALA A 110 -0.80 -1.65 6.73
CA ALA A 110 -0.74 -3.10 6.51
C ALA A 110 0.04 -3.45 5.24
N THR A 111 -0.22 -2.72 4.15
CA THR A 111 0.51 -2.89 2.88
C THR A 111 2.00 -2.63 3.05
N GLY A 112 2.37 -1.55 3.74
CA GLY A 112 3.77 -1.19 3.98
C GLY A 112 4.52 -2.22 4.82
N LEU A 113 3.89 -2.72 5.89
CA LEU A 113 4.45 -3.77 6.73
C LEU A 113 4.62 -5.08 5.98
N LEU A 114 3.65 -5.46 5.13
CA LEU A 114 3.74 -6.66 4.30
C LEU A 114 4.88 -6.58 3.29
N PHE A 115 5.10 -5.43 2.63
CA PHE A 115 6.25 -5.26 1.73
C PHE A 115 7.61 -5.36 2.45
N ILE A 116 7.70 -4.83 3.68
CA ILE A 116 8.92 -4.96 4.49
C ILE A 116 9.14 -6.41 4.93
N ALA A 117 8.06 -7.11 5.29
CA ALA A 117 8.09 -8.52 5.67
C ALA A 117 8.53 -9.43 4.50
N ASP A 118 8.00 -9.19 3.29
CA ASP A 118 8.37 -9.88 2.05
C ASP A 118 9.89 -9.83 1.83
N GLU A 119 10.48 -8.63 1.85
CA GLU A 119 11.93 -8.47 1.67
C GLU A 119 12.75 -9.06 2.82
N CYS A 120 12.24 -9.04 4.05
CA CYS A 120 12.91 -9.67 5.18
C CYS A 120 13.02 -11.19 4.96
N VAL A 121 11.94 -11.84 4.55
CA VAL A 121 11.90 -13.27 4.25
C VAL A 121 12.78 -13.62 3.07
N GLU A 122 12.76 -12.83 1.99
CA GLU A 122 13.64 -13.05 0.84
C GLU A 122 15.12 -12.97 1.21
N ARG A 123 15.52 -11.98 2.03
CA ARG A 123 16.92 -11.81 2.44
C ARG A 123 17.40 -12.86 3.44
N VAL A 124 16.54 -13.29 4.36
CA VAL A 124 16.89 -14.37 5.30
C VAL A 124 17.02 -15.69 4.56
N ALA A 125 16.13 -15.97 3.61
CA ALA A 125 16.17 -17.18 2.79
C ALA A 125 17.36 -17.22 1.81
N TRP A 126 17.93 -16.07 1.45
CA TRP A 126 19.03 -15.98 0.48
C TRP A 126 20.45 -15.94 1.11
N ARG A 127 20.61 -15.88 2.45
CA ARG A 127 21.97 -15.86 3.04
C ARG A 127 22.75 -17.12 2.62
N PRO A 128 23.82 -17.00 1.80
CA PRO A 128 24.62 -18.15 1.42
C PRO A 128 25.30 -18.68 2.67
N ARG A 129 25.12 -19.97 2.94
CA ARG A 129 25.93 -20.68 3.95
C ARG A 129 27.36 -20.73 3.40
N MET A 130 28.24 -19.93 3.98
CA MET A 130 29.69 -20.08 3.83
C MET A 130 30.16 -21.19 4.76
#